data_AF-A0AAW5NQG2-F1
#
_entry.id   AF-A0AAW5NQG2-F1
#
_cell.length_a   1.000
_cell.length_b   1.000
_cell.length_c   1.000
_cell.angle_alpha   90.00
_cell.angle_beta   90.00
_cell.angle_gamma   90.00
#
_symmetry.space_group_name_H-M   'P 1'
#
loop_
_entity.id
_entity.type
_entity.pdbx_description
1 polymer ?
#
loop_
_entity_poly.entity_id
_entity_poly.type
_entity_poly.pdbx_seq_one_letter_code
_entity_poly.pdbx_strand_id
1 'polypeptide(L)'
;METDISKLHRGTDGFYYEDYIAPDKPETFVGKLVSTEWWHKGVRFALICNFQAVDGRRIALFAFQKHTGFYGPRDGAVNFKHVEKNTLWECEIRKTRTERCTWMSARQIVEPKTDSI
;
A
#
# COMPACT_ATOMS: atom_id res chain seq x y z
N MET A 1 -19.99 -8.79 20.09
CA MET A 1 -19.83 -7.37 20.44
C MET A 1 -19.86 -6.61 19.12
N GLU A 2 -20.89 -5.82 18.87
CA GLU A 2 -20.94 -5.00 17.65
C GLU A 2 -19.91 -3.89 17.79
N THR A 3 -18.92 -3.86 16.89
CA THR A 3 -17.95 -2.77 16.83
C THR A 3 -18.68 -1.51 16.39
N ASP A 4 -18.53 -0.41 17.14
CA ASP A 4 -19.07 0.90 16.76
C ASP A 4 -18.32 1.43 15.53
N ILE A 5 -18.82 1.08 14.34
CA ILE A 5 -18.21 1.42 13.06
C ILE A 5 -18.47 2.87 12.62
N SER A 6 -19.25 3.64 13.38
CA SER A 6 -19.60 5.04 13.04
C SER A 6 -18.39 5.98 13.04
N LYS A 7 -17.32 5.60 13.75
CA LYS A 7 -16.07 6.36 13.87
C LYS A 7 -15.02 5.95 12.83
N LEU A 8 -15.33 4.93 12.03
CA LEU A 8 -14.40 4.39 11.05
C LEU A 8 -14.54 5.10 9.71
N HIS A 9 -13.41 5.44 9.12
CA HIS A 9 -13.39 5.97 7.77
C HIS A 9 -13.53 4.83 6.77
N ARG A 10 -14.63 4.85 6.01
CA ARG A 10 -14.82 3.95 4.87
C ARG A 10 -14.02 4.48 3.68
N GLY A 11 -13.15 3.63 3.16
CA GLY A 11 -12.38 3.87 1.96
C GLY A 11 -13.21 3.89 0.70
N THR A 12 -12.62 4.41 -0.38
CA THR A 12 -13.24 4.45 -1.72
C THR A 12 -13.44 3.06 -2.34
N ASP A 13 -12.89 2.04 -1.69
CA ASP A 13 -13.00 0.62 -2.01
C ASP A 13 -14.14 -0.09 -1.26
N GLY A 14 -14.87 0.63 -0.40
CA GLY A 14 -15.98 0.10 0.38
C GLY A 14 -15.58 -0.57 1.70
N PHE A 15 -14.29 -0.62 2.04
CA PHE A 15 -13.77 -1.19 3.29
C PHE A 15 -13.41 -0.11 4.31
N TYR A 16 -13.21 -0.47 5.58
CA TYR A 16 -12.74 0.49 6.57
C TYR A 16 -11.23 0.55 6.58
N TYR A 17 -10.64 1.73 6.74
CA TYR A 17 -9.18 1.88 6.70
C TYR A 17 -8.45 1.16 7.84
N GLU A 18 -9.12 0.90 8.96
CA GLU A 18 -8.59 0.06 10.03
C GLU A 18 -8.45 -1.43 9.65
N ASP A 19 -9.12 -1.87 8.58
CA ASP A 19 -9.01 -3.23 8.07
C ASP A 19 -7.68 -3.47 7.33
N TYR A 20 -6.97 -2.41 6.95
CA TYR A 20 -5.69 -2.51 6.26
C TYR A 20 -4.54 -2.64 7.26
N ILE A 21 -3.90 -3.80 7.26
CA ILE A 21 -2.89 -4.15 8.25
C ILE A 21 -1.50 -4.05 7.64
N ALA A 22 -0.57 -3.44 8.37
CA ALA A 22 0.84 -3.44 7.98
C ALA A 22 1.41 -4.86 8.09
N PRO A 23 2.20 -5.33 7.11
CA PRO A 23 2.76 -6.68 7.13
C PRO A 23 3.73 -6.86 8.31
N ASP A 24 3.63 -7.99 9.00
CA ASP A 24 4.43 -8.35 10.18
C ASP A 24 5.57 -9.33 9.87
N LYS A 25 5.58 -9.89 8.66
CA LYS A 25 6.59 -10.84 8.16
C LYS A 25 7.14 -10.43 6.79
N PRO A 26 8.36 -10.86 6.43
CA PRO A 26 8.85 -10.71 5.06
C PRO A 26 8.03 -11.59 4.11
N GLU A 27 7.64 -11.02 2.98
CA GLU A 27 6.89 -11.72 1.94
C GLU A 27 6.89 -10.92 0.63
N THR A 28 6.54 -11.59 -0.46
CA THR A 28 6.10 -10.94 -1.68
C THR A 28 4.62 -11.22 -1.85
N PHE A 29 3.85 -10.20 -2.20
CA PHE A 29 2.44 -10.36 -2.54
C PHE A 29 2.10 -9.60 -3.82
N VAL A 30 1.05 -10.06 -4.51
CA VAL A 30 0.44 -9.32 -5.60
C VAL A 30 -0.82 -8.66 -5.07
N GLY A 31 -0.99 -7.37 -5.33
CA GLY A 31 -2.17 -6.65 -4.88
C GLY A 31 -2.50 -5.43 -5.71
N LYS A 32 -3.77 -5.06 -5.70
CA LYS A 32 -4.31 -3.89 -6.39
C LYS A 32 -4.24 -2.70 -5.46
N LEU A 33 -3.66 -1.58 -5.91
CA LEU A 33 -3.68 -0.32 -5.15
C LEU A 33 -5.11 0.22 -5.17
N VAL A 34 -5.77 0.26 -4.02
CA VAL A 34 -7.18 0.65 -3.94
C VAL A 34 -7.39 2.04 -3.35
N SER A 35 -6.50 2.47 -2.46
CA SER A 35 -6.52 3.83 -1.91
C SER A 35 -5.14 4.27 -1.44
N THR A 36 -4.99 5.58 -1.28
CA THR A 36 -3.81 6.21 -0.70
C THR A 36 -4.25 7.27 0.30
N GLU A 37 -3.58 7.34 1.43
CA GLU A 37 -3.91 8.29 2.50
C GLU A 37 -2.67 8.97 3.05
N TRP A 38 -2.83 10.25 3.40
CA TRP A 38 -1.77 10.99 4.07
C TRP A 38 -1.78 10.69 5.56
N TRP A 39 -0.64 10.22 6.06
CA TRP A 39 -0.40 10.05 7.47
C TRP A 39 0.68 11.03 7.94
N HIS A 40 0.42 11.69 9.06
CA HIS A 40 1.39 12.56 9.71
C HIS A 40 1.45 12.28 11.22
N LYS A 41 2.67 12.30 11.78
CA LYS A 41 2.89 12.32 13.23
C LYS A 41 4.08 13.20 13.55
N GLY A 42 3.78 14.39 14.09
CA GLY A 42 4.78 15.45 14.26
C GLY A 42 5.41 15.80 12.91
N VAL A 43 6.73 15.66 12.81
CA VAL A 43 7.51 15.94 11.59
C VAL A 43 7.56 14.78 10.60
N ARG A 44 6.98 13.62 10.93
CA ARG A 44 7.00 12.45 10.05
C ARG A 44 5.78 12.47 9.14
N PHE A 45 6.04 12.37 7.84
CA PHE A 45 5.03 12.28 6.80
C PHE A 45 5.19 10.96 6.04
N ALA A 46 4.09 10.26 5.83
CA ALA A 46 4.04 9.07 5.00
C ALA A 46 2.77 9.10 4.14
N LEU A 47 2.86 8.48 2.97
CA LEU A 47 1.71 8.07 2.20
C LEU A 47 1.43 6.61 2.56
N ILE A 48 0.26 6.34 3.13
CA ILE A 48 -0.24 4.97 3.30
C ILE A 48 -0.79 4.54 1.96
N CYS A 49 -0.31 3.41 1.44
CA CYS A 49 -0.77 2.78 0.21
C CYS A 49 -1.52 1.50 0.60
N ASN A 50 -2.84 1.50 0.41
CA ASN A 50 -3.71 0.40 0.76
C ASN A 50 -3.85 -0.53 -0.44
N PHE A 51 -3.49 -1.79 -0.25
CA PHE A 51 -3.55 -2.83 -1.27
C PHE A 51 -4.58 -3.90 -0.89
N GLN A 52 -5.40 -4.27 -1.87
CA GLN A 52 -6.15 -5.52 -1.82
C GLN A 52 -5.30 -6.61 -2.48
N ALA A 53 -4.76 -7.52 -1.69
CA ALA A 53 -3.96 -8.64 -2.18
C ALA A 53 -4.83 -9.68 -2.89
N VAL A 54 -4.25 -10.40 -3.84
CA VAL A 54 -4.95 -11.44 -4.62
C VAL A 54 -5.46 -12.60 -3.76
N ASP A 55 -4.83 -12.82 -2.60
CA ASP A 55 -5.25 -13.82 -1.60
C ASP A 55 -6.34 -13.30 -0.64
N GLY A 56 -6.88 -12.10 -0.91
CA GLY A 56 -7.96 -11.49 -0.13
C GLY A 56 -7.51 -10.65 1.06
N ARG A 57 -6.21 -10.63 1.40
CA ARG A 57 -5.69 -9.79 2.49
C ARG A 57 -5.75 -8.30 2.14
N ARG A 58 -5.89 -7.48 3.16
CA ARG A 58 -5.88 -6.01 3.08
C ARG A 58 -4.61 -5.50 3.72
N ILE A 59 -3.70 -4.98 2.91
CA ILE A 59 -2.32 -4.68 3.32
C ILE A 59 -2.08 -3.17 3.21
N ALA A 60 -1.67 -2.55 4.31
CA ALA A 60 -1.21 -1.16 4.32
C ALA A 60 0.31 -1.10 4.19
N LEU A 61 0.83 -0.47 3.14
CA LEU A 61 2.26 -0.20 2.99
C LEU A 61 2.56 1.29 3.16
N PHE A 62 3.57 1.59 3.98
CA PHE A 62 3.96 2.97 4.28
C PHE A 62 5.09 3.42 3.36
N ALA A 63 4.79 4.41 2.53
CA ALA A 63 5.76 5.14 1.74
C ALA A 63 6.20 6.40 2.51
N PHE A 64 7.30 6.31 3.25
CA PHE A 64 7.89 7.48 3.92
C PHE A 64 8.59 8.38 2.89
N GLN A 65 8.54 9.69 3.13
CA GLN A 65 9.21 10.65 2.27
C GLN A 65 10.73 10.42 2.26
N LYS A 66 11.33 10.25 1.07
CA LYS A 66 12.79 10.04 0.91
C LYS A 66 13.56 11.34 0.58
N HIS A 67 13.08 12.05 -0.43
CA HIS A 67 13.56 13.34 -0.91
C HIS A 67 12.34 14.19 -1.29
N THR A 68 12.53 15.47 -1.63
CA THR A 68 11.41 16.40 -1.87
C THR A 68 10.37 15.82 -2.82
N GLY A 69 9.20 15.46 -2.29
CA GLY A 69 8.05 14.99 -3.06
C GLY A 69 8.00 13.49 -3.40
N PHE A 70 8.99 12.67 -3.03
CA PHE A 70 9.01 11.23 -3.38
C PHE A 70 8.47 10.34 -2.25
N TYR A 71 7.44 9.56 -2.58
CA TYR A 71 6.78 8.60 -1.69
C TYR A 71 6.69 7.24 -2.40
N GLY A 72 7.50 6.26 -1.99
CA GLY A 72 7.45 4.92 -2.59
C GLY A 72 8.23 3.88 -1.79
N PRO A 73 8.30 2.62 -2.29
CA PRO A 73 9.09 1.55 -1.69
C PRO A 73 10.55 1.96 -1.54
N ARG A 74 11.29 1.31 -0.63
CA ARG A 74 12.68 1.67 -0.29
C ARG A 74 13.62 1.69 -1.49
N ASP A 75 13.45 0.76 -2.42
CA ASP A 75 14.20 0.62 -3.65
C ASP A 75 13.28 0.91 -4.85
N GLY A 76 13.86 1.35 -5.96
CA GLY A 76 13.14 1.67 -7.19
C GLY A 76 12.72 3.14 -7.33
N ALA A 77 12.09 3.44 -8.47
CA ALA A 77 11.81 4.79 -8.95
C ALA A 77 10.31 5.16 -8.94
N VAL A 78 9.44 4.25 -8.51
CA VAL A 78 7.98 4.47 -8.53
C VAL A 78 7.57 5.37 -7.37
N ASN A 79 6.95 6.50 -7.70
CA ASN A 79 6.38 7.41 -6.73
C ASN A 79 4.85 7.18 -6.63
N PHE A 80 4.45 6.47 -5.58
CA PHE A 80 3.04 6.12 -5.30
C PHE A 80 2.15 7.33 -5.02
N LYS A 81 2.72 8.53 -4.80
CA LYS A 81 1.97 9.78 -4.80
C LYS A 81 1.24 10.04 -6.13
N HIS A 82 1.76 9.52 -7.24
CA HIS A 82 1.27 9.77 -8.60
C HIS A 82 0.71 8.52 -9.29
N VAL A 83 0.72 7.37 -8.61
CA VAL A 83 0.20 6.13 -9.18
C VAL A 83 -1.32 6.16 -9.16
N GLU A 84 -1.93 5.78 -10.28
CA GLU A 84 -3.39 5.65 -10.38
C GLU A 84 -3.89 4.50 -9.50
N LYS A 85 -5.04 4.72 -8.84
CA LYS A 85 -5.77 3.66 -8.16
C LYS A 85 -6.19 2.59 -9.19
N ASN A 86 -6.50 1.41 -8.68
CA ASN A 86 -6.88 0.23 -9.44
C ASN A 86 -5.77 -0.40 -10.32
N THR A 87 -4.52 0.01 -10.14
CA THR A 87 -3.35 -0.63 -10.77
C THR A 87 -2.88 -1.85 -9.96
N LEU A 88 -2.39 -2.88 -10.64
CA LEU A 88 -1.93 -4.13 -10.02
C LEU A 88 -0.41 -4.12 -9.83
N TRP A 89 0.06 -4.56 -8.67
CA TRP A 89 1.47 -4.50 -8.29
C TRP A 89 1.93 -5.78 -7.61
N GLU A 90 3.14 -6.22 -7.96
CA GLU A 90 3.92 -7.13 -7.14
C GLU A 90 4.73 -6.30 -6.15
N CYS A 91 4.48 -6.49 -4.85
CA CYS A 91 5.14 -5.76 -3.77
C CYS A 91 6.00 -6.70 -2.95
N GLU A 92 7.23 -6.27 -2.68
CA GLU A 92 8.18 -7.02 -1.86
C GLU A 92 8.37 -6.38 -0.50
N ILE A 93 8.23 -7.18 0.55
CA ILE A 93 8.48 -6.80 1.94
C ILE A 93 9.66 -7.62 2.44
N ARG A 94 10.69 -6.96 2.95
CA ARG A 94 11.80 -7.63 3.62
C ARG A 94 11.95 -7.17 5.05
N LYS A 95 12.44 -8.07 5.89
CA LYS A 95 12.87 -7.74 7.24
C LYS A 95 14.23 -7.06 7.16
N THR A 96 14.33 -5.87 7.74
CA THR A 96 15.59 -5.12 7.84
C THR A 96 16.39 -5.58 9.06
N ARG A 97 17.65 -5.15 9.16
CA ARG A 97 18.52 -5.43 10.33
C ARG A 97 17.91 -5.00 11.68
N THR A 98 16.96 -4.05 11.68
CA THR A 98 16.24 -3.62 12.89
C THR A 98 14.95 -4.42 13.12
N GLU A 99 14.83 -5.61 12.52
CA GLU A 99 13.66 -6.50 12.59
C GLU A 99 12.34 -5.90 12.07
N ARG A 100 12.38 -4.76 11.37
CA ARG A 100 11.20 -4.12 10.79
C ARG A 100 10.93 -4.63 9.39
N CYS A 101 9.70 -5.07 9.14
CA CYS A 101 9.19 -5.33 7.81
C CYS A 101 9.04 -4.01 7.05
N THR A 102 9.80 -3.88 5.96
CA THR A 102 9.88 -2.66 5.16
C THR A 102 9.47 -2.98 3.75
N TRP A 103 8.66 -2.11 3.14
CA TRP A 103 8.34 -2.18 1.73
C TRP A 103 9.59 -1.88 0.90
N MET A 104 10.15 -2.91 0.27
CA MET A 104 11.43 -2.83 -0.43
C MET A 104 11.28 -2.44 -1.87
N SER A 105 10.39 -3.08 -2.62
CA SER A 105 10.22 -2.83 -4.04
C SER A 105 8.77 -2.99 -4.46
N ALA A 106 8.42 -2.40 -5.60
CA ALA A 106 7.13 -2.59 -6.24
C ALA A 106 7.31 -2.63 -7.76
N ARG A 107 6.72 -3.63 -8.42
CA ARG A 107 6.71 -3.78 -9.87
C ARG A 107 5.28 -3.78 -10.37
N GLN A 108 4.96 -2.86 -11.28
CA GLN A 108 3.63 -2.81 -11.86
C GLN A 108 3.41 -4.05 -12.74
N ILE A 109 2.26 -4.70 -12.55
CA ILE A 109 1.80 -5.75 -13.43
C ILE A 109 0.85 -5.09 -14.42
N VAL A 110 1.29 -4.95 -15.67
CA VAL A 110 0.42 -4.49 -16.75
C VAL A 110 -0.37 -5.71 -17.21
N GLU A 111 -1.65 -5.75 -16.86
CA GLU A 111 -2.56 -6.73 -17.45
C GLU A 111 -2.59 -6.48 -18.98
N PRO A 112 -2.45 -7.53 -19.81
CA PRO A 112 -2.62 -7.36 -21.25
C PRO A 112 -4.02 -6.77 -21.48
N LYS A 113 -4.10 -5.63 -22.20
CA LYS A 113 -5.39 -5.16 -22.69
C LYS A 113 -5.96 -6.29 -23.54
N THR A 114 -7.01 -6.93 -23.04
CA THR A 114 -7.80 -7.83 -23.87
C THR A 114 -8.62 -6.91 -24.76
N ASP A 115 -8.02 -6.48 -25.87
CA ASP A 115 -8.77 -5.84 -26.95
C ASP A 115 -9.77 -6.90 -27.43
N SER A 116 -11.00 -6.78 -26.94
CA SER A 116 -12.10 -7.64 -27.36
C SER A 116 -12.45 -7.23 -28.80
N ILE A 117 -12.36 -8.22 -29.69
CA ILE A 117 -12.70 -8.16 -31.12
C ILE A 117 -14.18 -7.83 -31.30
#